data_AF-A0A954TKA8-F1
#
_entry.id   AF-A0A954TKA8-F1
#
_cell.length_a   1.000
_cell.length_b   1.000
_cell.length_c   1.000
_cell.angle_alpha   90.00
_cell.angle_beta   90.00
_cell.angle_gamma   90.00
#
_symmetry.space_group_name_H-M   'P 1'
#
loop_
_entity.id
_entity.type
_entity.pdbx_description
1 polymer ?
#
loop_
_entity_poly.entity_id
_entity_poly.type
_entity_poly.pdbx_seq_one_letter_code
_entity_poly.pdbx_strand_id
1 'polypeptide(L)'
;MDRDRLDRLTRQSKCCKSGRLETRDLAEGGFLIRVMDLLPDEVTGDRLIPGNVQKGRWWYISPHATDSEVVQTVWLAWKTFHEHELRERFTFYGVPIYHPHQDVERLVDFVATSPRDLRDNTPAKR
;
A
#
# COMPACT_ATOMS: atom_id res chain seq x y z
N MET A 1 4.83 23.37 -9.21
CA MET A 1 4.63 22.24 -10.14
C MET A 1 3.23 22.35 -10.69
N ASP A 2 3.08 22.37 -12.00
CA ASP A 2 1.77 22.45 -12.66
C ASP A 2 1.19 21.06 -12.96
N ARG A 3 -0.06 21.03 -13.44
CA ARG A 3 -0.81 19.82 -13.74
C ARG A 3 -0.19 19.01 -14.88
N ASP A 4 0.27 19.68 -15.93
CA ASP A 4 0.83 19.03 -17.12
C ASP A 4 2.12 18.27 -16.76
N ARG A 5 2.96 18.88 -15.91
CA ARG A 5 4.17 18.27 -15.39
C ARG A 5 3.86 17.04 -14.54
N LEU A 6 2.87 17.11 -13.64
CA LEU A 6 2.45 15.95 -12.85
C LEU A 6 1.92 14.82 -13.75
N ASP A 7 1.03 15.15 -14.68
CA ASP A 7 0.41 14.17 -15.57
C ASP A 7 1.46 13.46 -16.43
N ARG A 8 2.49 14.18 -16.90
CA ARG A 8 3.61 13.58 -17.62
C ARG A 8 4.34 12.54 -16.77
N LEU A 9 4.69 12.87 -15.53
CA LEU A 9 5.44 11.98 -14.65
C LEU A 9 4.60 10.77 -14.21
N THR A 10 3.33 10.98 -13.87
CA THR A 10 2.44 9.92 -13.38
C THR A 10 2.01 8.95 -14.48
N ARG A 11 1.70 9.43 -15.70
CA ARG A 11 1.34 8.55 -16.84
C ARG A 11 2.48 7.64 -17.28
N GLN A 12 3.73 8.08 -17.11
CA GLN A 12 4.92 7.29 -17.44
C GLN A 12 5.30 6.31 -16.32
N SER A 13 4.75 6.47 -15.12
CA SER A 13 5.13 5.72 -13.92
C SER A 13 4.10 4.65 -13.56
N LYS A 14 4.33 3.42 -14.00
CA LYS A 14 3.48 2.26 -13.68
C LYS A 14 4.31 1.03 -13.30
N CYS A 15 3.79 0.22 -12.38
CA CYS A 15 4.42 -1.04 -11.98
C CYS A 15 3.74 -2.29 -12.58
N CYS A 16 2.51 -2.16 -13.11
CA CYS A 16 1.76 -3.27 -13.69
C CYS A 16 0.98 -2.83 -14.94
N LYS A 17 0.38 -3.79 -15.64
CA LYS A 17 -0.38 -3.51 -16.89
C LYS A 17 -1.76 -2.93 -16.62
N SER A 18 -2.43 -3.42 -15.58
CA SER A 18 -3.82 -3.10 -15.24
C SER A 18 -3.95 -1.84 -14.41
N GLY A 19 -2.95 -1.53 -13.59
CA GLY A 19 -3.08 -0.46 -12.63
C GLY A 19 -2.66 0.91 -13.20
N ARG A 20 -3.20 1.94 -12.56
CA ARG A 20 -3.06 3.34 -12.94
C ARG A 20 -2.98 4.21 -11.70
N LEU A 21 -2.56 5.46 -11.89
CA LEU A 21 -2.64 6.49 -10.86
C LEU A 21 -3.90 7.32 -11.06
N GLU A 22 -4.60 7.57 -9.98
CA GLU A 22 -5.62 8.61 -9.90
C GLU A 22 -4.99 9.85 -9.26
N THR A 23 -5.25 11.02 -9.83
CA THR A 23 -4.71 12.30 -9.36
C THR A 23 -5.85 13.25 -9.01
N ARG A 24 -5.63 14.10 -7.99
CA ARG A 24 -6.59 15.12 -7.55
C ARG A 24 -5.84 16.40 -7.20
N ASP A 25 -6.36 17.53 -7.66
CA ASP A 25 -5.82 18.85 -7.32
C ASP A 25 -6.29 19.28 -5.92
N LEU A 26 -5.43 19.99 -5.20
CA LEU A 26 -5.76 20.59 -3.91
C LEU A 26 -5.93 22.11 -4.05
N ALA A 27 -6.94 22.66 -3.39
CA ALA A 27 -7.31 24.07 -3.50
C ALA A 27 -6.17 25.02 -3.07
N GLU A 28 -5.37 24.61 -2.09
CA GLU A 28 -4.22 25.37 -1.57
C GLU A 28 -2.93 25.11 -2.36
N GLY A 29 -3.01 24.35 -3.46
CA GLY A 29 -1.87 23.92 -4.26
C GLY A 29 -1.35 22.54 -3.88
N GLY A 30 -0.58 21.96 -4.81
CA GLY A 30 -0.14 20.56 -4.73
C GLY A 30 -1.22 19.59 -5.19
N PHE A 31 -0.92 18.30 -5.04
CA PHE A 31 -1.73 17.24 -5.62
C PHE A 31 -1.82 16.05 -4.68
N LEU A 32 -2.90 15.29 -4.79
CA LEU A 32 -2.99 13.95 -4.25
C LEU A 32 -2.86 12.93 -5.38
N ILE A 33 -2.15 11.85 -5.13
CA ILE A 33 -2.09 10.69 -6.01
C ILE A 33 -2.49 9.43 -5.24
N ARG A 34 -3.11 8.46 -5.91
CA ARG A 34 -3.27 7.11 -5.38
C ARG A 34 -3.18 6.07 -6.48
N VAL A 35 -2.79 4.86 -6.09
CA VAL A 35 -2.78 3.70 -6.98
C VAL A 35 -4.18 3.11 -7.07
N MET A 36 -4.53 2.68 -8.28
CA MET A 36 -5.77 2.00 -8.61
C MET A 36 -5.42 0.78 -9.44
N ASP A 37 -5.82 -0.43 -9.04
CA ASP A 37 -5.53 -1.64 -9.80
C ASP A 37 -6.71 -2.63 -9.80
N LEU A 38 -6.77 -3.46 -10.84
CA LEU A 38 -7.74 -4.54 -10.96
C LEU A 38 -7.16 -5.78 -10.30
N LEU A 39 -7.59 -6.04 -9.07
CA LEU A 39 -7.09 -7.11 -8.25
C LEU A 39 -8.25 -7.95 -7.69
N PRO A 40 -8.10 -9.28 -7.58
CA PRO A 40 -9.09 -10.13 -6.92
C PRO A 40 -9.31 -9.67 -5.48
N ASP A 41 -10.58 -9.60 -5.07
CA ASP A 41 -10.97 -9.34 -3.68
C ASP A 41 -10.57 -10.53 -2.78
N GLU A 42 -9.89 -10.26 -1.66
CA GLU A 42 -9.47 -11.26 -0.68
C GLU A 42 -10.66 -11.94 0.01
N VAL A 43 -11.75 -11.19 0.25
CA VAL A 43 -12.89 -11.65 1.04
C VAL A 43 -13.78 -12.60 0.24
N THR A 44 -14.02 -12.29 -1.02
CA THR A 44 -14.91 -13.06 -1.89
C THR A 44 -14.17 -14.06 -2.77
N GLY A 45 -12.87 -13.87 -3.02
CA GLY A 45 -12.07 -14.68 -3.95
C GLY A 45 -12.49 -14.54 -5.41
N ASP A 46 -13.52 -13.73 -5.70
CA ASP A 46 -14.11 -13.60 -7.01
C ASP A 46 -13.25 -12.68 -7.89
N ARG A 47 -12.62 -13.30 -8.89
CA ARG A 47 -11.87 -12.62 -9.96
C ARG A 47 -12.76 -11.92 -10.98
N LEU A 48 -14.08 -12.05 -10.83
CA LEU A 48 -15.07 -11.86 -11.91
C LEU A 48 -16.20 -10.89 -11.54
N ILE A 49 -16.02 -10.01 -10.56
CA ILE A 49 -16.88 -8.82 -10.49
C ILE A 49 -16.27 -7.76 -11.42
N PRO A 50 -16.92 -7.42 -12.55
CA PRO A 50 -16.51 -6.30 -13.37
C PRO A 50 -16.67 -5.02 -12.55
N GLY A 51 -15.57 -4.50 -12.00
CA GLY A 51 -15.61 -3.30 -11.15
C GLY A 51 -14.74 -3.32 -9.89
N ASN A 52 -14.06 -4.41 -9.56
CA ASN A 52 -13.15 -4.48 -8.39
C ASN A 52 -11.83 -3.73 -8.63
N VAL A 53 -11.93 -2.41 -8.80
CA VAL A 53 -10.77 -1.53 -8.77
C VAL A 53 -10.43 -1.29 -7.31
N GLN A 54 -9.39 -1.97 -6.83
CA GLN A 54 -8.82 -1.73 -5.52
C GLN A 54 -8.12 -0.37 -5.52
N LYS A 55 -8.29 0.37 -4.43
CA LYS A 55 -7.82 1.74 -4.29
C LYS A 55 -6.84 1.84 -3.14
N GLY A 56 -5.63 2.26 -3.45
CA GLY A 56 -4.66 2.61 -2.42
C GLY A 56 -5.05 3.88 -1.65
N ARG A 57 -4.33 4.11 -0.55
CA ARG A 57 -4.35 5.39 0.17
C ARG A 57 -3.91 6.55 -0.73
N TRP A 58 -4.38 7.75 -0.40
CA TRP A 58 -3.89 8.98 -0.99
C TRP A 58 -2.49 9.36 -0.50
N TRP A 59 -1.70 9.94 -1.39
CA TRP A 59 -0.35 10.45 -1.16
C TRP A 59 -0.28 11.91 -1.61
N TYR A 60 0.20 12.77 -0.72
CA TYR A 60 0.38 14.19 -1.02
C TYR A 60 1.68 14.45 -1.78
N ILE A 61 1.58 15.33 -2.78
CA ILE A 61 2.69 15.86 -3.54
C ILE A 61 2.68 17.39 -3.38
N SER A 62 3.77 17.90 -2.81
CA SER A 62 3.97 19.34 -2.64
C SER A 62 3.99 20.08 -3.98
N PRO A 63 3.44 21.31 -4.07
CA PRO A 63 3.60 22.13 -5.27
C PRO A 63 5.08 22.47 -5.56
N HIS A 64 5.98 22.33 -4.58
CA HIS A 64 7.41 22.59 -4.71
C HIS A 64 8.23 21.33 -4.98
N ALA A 65 7.60 20.16 -5.11
CA ALA A 65 8.31 18.90 -5.33
C ALA A 65 9.12 18.92 -6.64
N THR A 66 10.31 18.35 -6.57
CA THR A 66 11.16 18.00 -7.71
C THR A 66 10.60 16.77 -8.43
N ASP A 67 11.01 16.55 -9.69
CA ASP A 67 10.56 15.37 -10.45
C ASP A 67 10.96 14.06 -9.75
N SER A 68 12.13 14.03 -9.14
CA SER A 68 12.61 12.87 -8.38
C SER A 68 11.75 12.58 -7.15
N GLU A 69 11.32 13.59 -6.41
CA GLU A 69 10.42 13.42 -5.26
C GLU A 69 9.04 12.93 -5.70
N VAL A 70 8.52 13.42 -6.84
CA VAL A 70 7.27 12.95 -7.42
C VAL A 70 7.39 11.47 -7.79
N VAL A 71 8.42 11.09 -8.54
CA VAL A 71 8.64 9.71 -8.99
C VAL A 71 8.86 8.77 -7.81
N GLN A 72 9.63 9.18 -6.80
CA GLN A 72 9.82 8.39 -5.58
C GLN A 72 8.52 8.22 -4.79
N THR A 73 7.68 9.26 -4.72
CA THR A 73 6.38 9.16 -4.06
C THR A 73 5.44 8.24 -4.82
N VAL A 74 5.43 8.30 -6.15
CA VAL A 74 4.68 7.37 -7.00
C VAL A 74 5.17 5.93 -6.77
N TRP A 75 6.47 5.69 -6.77
CA TRP A 75 7.04 4.37 -6.51
C TRP A 75 6.66 3.84 -5.12
N LEU A 76 6.71 4.70 -4.10
CA LEU A 76 6.29 4.36 -2.75
C LEU A 76 4.80 4.01 -2.69
N ALA A 77 3.94 4.76 -3.38
CA ALA A 77 2.52 4.47 -3.49
C ALA A 77 2.26 3.09 -4.09
N TRP A 78 2.97 2.73 -5.16
CA TRP A 78 2.90 1.41 -5.78
C TRP A 78 3.40 0.30 -4.88
N LYS A 79 4.53 0.51 -4.20
CA LYS A 79 5.12 -0.45 -3.26
C LYS A 79 4.16 -0.74 -2.11
N THR A 80 3.65 0.30 -1.45
CA THR A 80 2.72 0.16 -0.32
C THR A 80 1.42 -0.51 -0.75
N PHE A 81 0.88 -0.18 -1.92
CA PHE A 81 -0.34 -0.81 -2.44
C PHE A 81 -0.16 -2.32 -2.66
N HIS A 82 0.92 -2.74 -3.33
CA HIS A 82 1.15 -4.16 -3.58
C HIS A 82 1.54 -4.94 -2.31
N GLU A 83 2.26 -4.32 -1.37
CA GLU A 83 2.55 -4.94 -0.08
C GLU A 83 1.27 -5.18 0.72
N HIS A 84 0.31 -4.23 0.70
CA HIS A 84 -0.99 -4.39 1.33
C HIS A 84 -1.75 -5.61 0.79
N GLU A 85 -1.90 -5.69 -0.53
CA GLU A 85 -2.56 -6.81 -1.22
C GLU A 85 -1.85 -8.15 -0.99
N LEU A 86 -0.51 -8.13 -0.90
CA LEU A 86 0.27 -9.32 -0.58
C LEU A 86 -0.01 -9.80 0.84
N ARG A 87 -0.13 -8.88 1.81
CA ARG A 87 -0.40 -9.18 3.22
C ARG A 87 -1.80 -9.73 3.44
N GLU A 88 -2.77 -9.17 2.75
CA GLU A 88 -4.15 -9.67 2.67
C GLU A 88 -4.16 -11.13 2.20
N ARG A 89 -3.49 -11.43 1.08
CA ARG A 89 -3.51 -12.79 0.51
C ARG A 89 -2.63 -13.80 1.24
N PHE A 90 -1.70 -13.36 2.07
CA PHE A 90 -0.77 -14.26 2.74
C PHE A 90 -1.46 -14.96 3.91
N THR A 91 -1.69 -16.27 3.76
CA THR A 91 -2.30 -17.10 4.80
C THR A 91 -1.31 -18.07 5.43
N PHE A 92 -1.43 -18.26 6.74
CA PHE A 92 -0.74 -19.28 7.53
C PHE A 92 -1.78 -20.10 8.28
N TYR A 93 -1.79 -21.42 8.08
CA TYR A 93 -2.88 -22.30 8.50
C TYR A 93 -4.27 -21.84 8.03
N GLY A 94 -4.35 -21.27 6.82
CA GLY A 94 -5.59 -20.74 6.25
C GLY A 94 -6.07 -19.41 6.86
N VAL A 95 -5.28 -18.80 7.75
CA VAL A 95 -5.61 -17.52 8.40
C VAL A 95 -4.71 -16.40 7.86
N PRO A 96 -5.23 -15.23 7.48
CA PRO A 96 -4.42 -14.13 6.95
C PRO A 96 -3.69 -13.37 8.08
N ILE A 97 -2.56 -13.90 8.54
CA ILE A 97 -1.87 -13.41 9.75
C ILE A 97 -1.26 -12.01 9.62
N TYR A 98 -1.10 -11.49 8.40
CA TYR A 98 -0.58 -10.14 8.16
C TYR A 98 -1.65 -9.13 7.74
N HIS A 99 -2.92 -9.53 7.79
CA HIS A 99 -4.05 -8.73 7.33
C HIS A 99 -3.98 -7.30 7.91
N PRO A 100 -4.02 -6.24 7.09
CA PRO A 100 -3.73 -4.87 7.52
C PRO A 100 -4.87 -4.20 8.28
N HIS A 101 -6.08 -4.76 8.21
CA HIS A 101 -7.30 -4.22 8.83
C HIS A 101 -7.63 -4.83 10.19
N GLN A 102 -6.62 -5.15 11.00
CA GLN A 102 -6.82 -5.59 12.38
C GLN A 102 -7.23 -4.42 13.28
N ASP A 103 -8.07 -4.72 14.26
CA ASP A 103 -8.37 -3.77 15.33
C ASP A 103 -7.09 -3.44 16.12
N VAL A 104 -6.77 -2.15 16.20
CA VAL A 104 -5.49 -1.68 16.78
C VAL A 104 -5.44 -1.93 18.29
N GLU A 105 -6.56 -1.81 19.00
CA GLU A 105 -6.62 -2.03 20.45
C GLU A 105 -6.44 -3.53 20.78
N ARG A 106 -7.12 -4.41 20.03
CA ARG A 106 -6.91 -5.86 20.16
C ARG A 106 -5.48 -6.29 19.84
N LEU A 107 -4.84 -5.64 18.86
CA LEU A 107 -3.44 -5.92 18.54
C LEU A 107 -2.51 -5.51 19.70
N VAL A 108 -2.79 -4.39 20.37
CA VAL A 108 -2.05 -3.97 21.58
C VAL A 108 -2.17 -5.04 22.67
N ASP A 109 -3.38 -5.52 22.95
CA ASP A 109 -3.61 -6.57 23.96
C ASP A 109 -2.87 -7.88 23.61
N PHE A 110 -2.91 -8.28 22.34
CA PHE A 110 -2.19 -9.46 21.85
C PHE A 110 -0.68 -9.32 22.02
N VAL A 111 -0.10 -8.19 21.64
CA VAL A 111 1.34 -7.93 21.74
C VAL A 111 1.80 -7.76 23.19
N ALA A 112 0.95 -7.25 24.07
CA ALA A 112 1.25 -7.10 25.49
C ALA A 112 1.32 -8.45 26.22
N THR A 113 0.56 -9.45 25.76
CA THR A 113 0.48 -10.78 26.39
C THR A 113 1.31 -11.86 25.70
N SER A 114 1.75 -11.62 24.45
CA SER A 114 2.56 -12.56 23.69
C SER A 114 4.06 -12.45 24.02
N PRO A 115 4.80 -13.57 24.10
CA PRO A 115 6.24 -13.53 24.27
C PRO A 115 6.90 -12.81 23.10
N ARG A 116 7.85 -11.91 23.41
CA ARG A 116 8.71 -11.25 22.42
C ARG A 116 9.97 -12.09 22.24
N ASP A 117 10.38 -12.30 20.99
CA ASP A 117 11.54 -13.13 20.58
C ASP A 117 11.36 -14.64 20.81
N LEU A 118 11.12 -15.38 19.73
CA LEU A 118 10.95 -16.85 19.74
C LEU A 118 12.24 -17.60 19.40
N ARG A 119 13.39 -16.90 19.30
CA ARG A 119 14.67 -17.54 19.02
C ARG A 119 15.15 -18.31 20.26
N ASP A 120 15.45 -19.58 20.08
CA ASP A 120 16.13 -20.39 21.11
C ASP A 120 17.64 -20.07 21.12
N ASN A 121 17.97 -18.86 21.57
CA ASN A 121 19.36 -18.40 21.63
C ASN A 121 19.89 -18.40 23.06
N THR A 122 19.52 -19.38 23.89
CA THR A 122 20.20 -19.60 25.17
C THR A 122 21.66 -19.96 24.84
N PRO A 123 22.65 -19.11 25.14
CA PRO A 123 24.04 -19.51 24.92
C PRO A 123 24.30 -20.73 25.82
N ALA A 124 24.77 -21.83 25.22
CA ALA A 124 25.25 -22.97 26.00
C ALA A 124 26.23 -22.43 27.04
N LYS A 125 25.93 -22.65 28.33
CA LYS A 125 26.82 -22.28 29.44
C LYS A 125 28.20 -22.87 29.12
N ARG A 126 29.17 -22.01 28.86
CA ARG A 126 30.58 -22.40 28.74
C ARG A 126 31.15 -22.74 30.10
#